data_AF-A0A838VCP6-F1
#
_entry.id   AF-A0A838VCP6-F1
#
_cell.length_a   1.000
_cell.length_b   1.000
_cell.length_c   1.000
_cell.angle_alpha   90.00
_cell.angle_beta   90.00
_cell.angle_gamma   90.00
#
_symmetry.space_group_name_H-M   'P 1'
#
loop_
_entity.id
_entity.type
_entity.pdbx_description
1 polymer ?
#
loop_
_entity_poly.entity_id
_entity_poly.type
_entity_poly.pdbx_seq_one_letter_code
_entity_poly.pdbx_strand_id
1 'polypeptide(L)'
;MRDADLAAHLVYLRVERRLAERTLAMYGEAFDRLQGFAGAVPIALRGAETHHIRRWAAQMHAGGLAPRSIALALSAWRGFYGWLGRERLVAANPVAGVRAPRAPQPLPKALSVDHAVALVAHRSA
;
A
#
# COMPACT_ATOMS: atom_id res chain seq x y z
N MET A 1 2.73 -10.55 -12.39
CA MET A 1 2.55 -9.52 -13.44
C MET A 1 1.95 -8.29 -12.81
N ARG A 2 2.43 -7.08 -13.14
CA ARG A 2 1.91 -5.83 -12.57
C ARG A 2 0.67 -5.37 -13.35
N ASP A 3 -0.30 -4.79 -12.65
CA ASP A 3 -1.50 -4.17 -13.21
C ASP A 3 -1.14 -3.10 -14.26
N ALA A 4 -1.96 -3.00 -15.32
CA ALA A 4 -1.70 -2.13 -16.45
C ALA A 4 -1.65 -0.64 -16.05
N ASP A 5 -2.49 -0.20 -15.12
CA ASP A 5 -2.52 1.19 -14.67
C ASP A 5 -1.26 1.55 -13.88
N LEU A 6 -0.78 0.63 -13.06
CA LEU A 6 0.46 0.81 -12.30
C LEU A 6 1.68 0.88 -13.24
N ALA A 7 1.72 0.03 -14.27
CA ALA A 7 2.77 0.06 -15.27
C ALA A 7 2.75 1.38 -16.07
N ALA A 8 1.57 1.82 -16.52
CA ALA A 8 1.40 3.09 -17.23
C ALA A 8 1.82 4.29 -16.35
N HIS A 9 1.45 4.28 -15.07
CA HIS A 9 1.84 5.35 -14.16
C HIS A 9 3.35 5.41 -13.92
N LEU A 10 4.05 4.27 -13.83
CA LEU A 10 5.51 4.25 -13.74
C LEU A 10 6.18 4.85 -14.99
N VAL A 11 5.63 4.58 -16.18
CA VAL A 11 6.08 5.21 -17.42
C VAL A 11 5.85 6.72 -17.38
N TYR A 12 4.66 7.17 -16.96
CA TYR A 12 4.35 8.58 -16.76
C TYR A 12 5.34 9.25 -15.79
N LEU A 13 5.64 8.62 -14.65
CA LEU A 13 6.59 9.15 -13.68
C LEU A 13 8.02 9.25 -14.22
N ARG A 14 8.43 8.32 -15.09
CA ARG A 14 9.74 8.35 -15.74
C ARG A 14 9.82 9.41 -16.83
N VAL A 15 8.85 9.45 -17.74
CA VAL A 15 8.91 10.27 -18.96
C VAL A 15 8.49 11.71 -18.66
N GLU A 16 7.30 11.88 -18.08
CA GLU A 16 6.70 13.20 -17.88
C GLU A 16 7.22 13.89 -16.62
N ARG A 17 7.43 13.11 -15.54
CA ARG A 17 7.90 13.67 -14.26
C ARG A 17 9.40 13.56 -14.07
N ARG A 18 10.11 12.84 -14.94
CA ARG A 18 11.58 12.65 -14.93
C ARG A 18 12.13 12.31 -13.54
N LEU A 19 11.41 11.46 -12.79
CA LEU A 19 11.88 11.04 -11.48
C LEU A 19 13.15 10.20 -11.62
N ALA A 20 14.08 10.38 -10.68
CA ALA A 20 15.29 9.58 -10.62
C ALA A 20 14.97 8.08 -10.50
N GLU A 21 15.80 7.23 -11.13
CA GLU A 21 15.61 5.78 -11.18
C GLU A 21 15.45 5.15 -9.79
N ARG A 22 16.19 5.63 -8.79
CA ARG A 22 16.04 5.16 -7.40
C ARG A 22 14.64 5.42 -6.84
N THR A 23 14.03 6.57 -7.16
CA THR A 23 12.67 6.89 -6.74
C THR A 23 11.66 6.02 -7.46
N LEU A 24 11.85 5.78 -8.76
CA LEU A 24 11.00 4.88 -9.54
C LEU A 24 11.05 3.44 -8.99
N ALA A 25 12.23 2.95 -8.60
CA ALA A 25 12.37 1.64 -7.96
C ALA A 25 11.57 1.55 -6.65
N MET A 26 11.74 2.53 -5.75
CA MET A 26 10.98 2.58 -4.48
C MET A 26 9.46 2.67 -4.72
N TYR A 27 9.03 3.42 -5.74
CA TYR A 27 7.61 3.53 -6.09
C TYR A 27 7.09 2.22 -6.69
N GLY A 28 7.90 1.54 -7.51
CA GLY A 28 7.59 0.20 -8.02
C GLY A 28 7.33 -0.80 -6.90
N GLU A 29 8.21 -0.86 -5.90
CA GLU A 29 7.99 -1.74 -4.75
C GLU A 29 6.76 -1.33 -3.91
N ALA A 30 6.45 -0.03 -3.84
CA ALA A 30 5.23 0.44 -3.19
C ALA A 30 3.99 -0.01 -3.95
N PHE A 31 4.02 -0.01 -5.29
CA PHE A 31 2.93 -0.47 -6.14
C PHE A 31 2.74 -1.98 -6.09
N ASP A 32 3.83 -2.75 -5.99
CA ASP A 32 3.73 -4.20 -5.81
C ASP A 32 3.02 -4.56 -4.50
N ARG A 33 3.29 -3.82 -3.42
CA ARG A 33 2.55 -3.96 -2.14
C ARG A 33 1.08 -3.63 -2.32
N LEU A 34 0.75 -2.51 -2.97
CA LEU A 34 -0.64 -2.12 -3.24
C LEU A 34 -1.41 -3.21 -3.99
N GLN A 35 -0.81 -3.75 -5.06
CA GLN A 35 -1.40 -4.82 -5.85
C GLN A 35 -1.54 -6.11 -5.04
N GLY A 36 -0.54 -6.47 -4.23
CA GLY A 36 -0.61 -7.64 -3.36
C GLY A 36 -1.76 -7.54 -2.36
N PHE A 37 -1.95 -6.39 -1.74
CA PHE A 37 -3.05 -6.15 -0.82
C PHE A 37 -4.43 -6.19 -1.50
N ALA A 38 -4.55 -5.61 -2.70
CA ALA A 38 -5.79 -5.65 -3.47
C ALA A 38 -6.12 -7.08 -3.98
N GLY A 39 -5.09 -7.86 -4.33
CA GLY A 39 -5.27 -9.26 -4.73
C GLY A 39 -5.66 -10.21 -3.59
N ALA A 40 -5.25 -9.90 -2.35
CA ALA A 40 -5.58 -10.70 -1.18
C ALA A 40 -7.05 -10.56 -0.73
N VAL A 41 -7.69 -9.42 -1.05
CA VAL A 41 -9.12 -9.19 -0.84
C VAL A 41 -9.65 -8.74 -2.20
N PRO A 42 -10.02 -9.67 -3.09
CA PRO A 42 -9.98 -9.54 -4.56
C PRO A 42 -10.78 -8.34 -5.09
N ILE A 43 -10.20 -7.15 -4.96
CA ILE A 43 -10.76 -5.87 -5.39
C ILE A 43 -9.89 -5.32 -6.50
N ALA A 44 -10.52 -4.70 -7.48
CA ALA A 44 -9.80 -3.94 -8.49
C ALA A 44 -9.13 -2.72 -7.84
N LEU A 45 -7.95 -2.33 -8.33
CA LEU A 45 -7.25 -1.12 -7.84
C LEU A 45 -8.11 0.13 -7.97
N ARG A 46 -8.85 0.27 -9.07
CA ARG A 46 -9.79 1.39 -9.29
C ARG A 46 -10.96 1.41 -8.31
N GLY A 47 -11.30 0.26 -7.71
CA GLY A 47 -12.35 0.11 -6.70
C GLY A 47 -11.85 0.23 -5.26
N ALA A 48 -10.56 0.53 -5.03
CA ALA A 48 -10.05 0.71 -3.69
C ALA A 48 -10.67 1.95 -3.03
N GLU A 49 -10.94 1.82 -1.73
CA GLU A 49 -11.58 2.86 -0.93
C GLU A 49 -10.68 3.25 0.25
N THR A 50 -10.95 4.40 0.87
CA THR A 50 -10.17 4.91 2.01
C THR A 50 -10.02 3.89 3.14
N HIS A 51 -11.05 3.09 3.42
CA HIS A 51 -11.00 2.08 4.47
C HIS A 51 -10.04 0.93 4.13
N HIS A 52 -9.96 0.52 2.86
CA HIS A 52 -8.95 -0.43 2.35
C HIS A 52 -7.54 0.13 2.55
N ILE A 53 -7.28 1.38 2.14
CA ILE A 53 -5.97 2.03 2.29
C ILE A 53 -5.53 2.10 3.75
N ARG A 54 -6.44 2.45 4.68
CA ARG A 54 -6.15 2.47 6.12
C ARG A 54 -5.81 1.08 6.65
N ARG A 55 -6.56 0.05 6.25
CA ARG A 55 -6.32 -1.35 6.63
C ARG A 55 -4.94 -1.81 6.15
N TRP A 56 -4.59 -1.55 4.89
CA TRP A 56 -3.30 -1.95 4.32
C TRP A 56 -2.13 -1.20 4.96
N ALA A 57 -2.29 0.09 5.28
CA ALA A 57 -1.29 0.84 6.05
C ALA A 57 -1.07 0.24 7.45
N ALA A 58 -2.15 -0.18 8.12
CA ALA A 58 -2.06 -0.85 9.41
C ALA A 58 -1.42 -2.26 9.29
N GLN A 59 -1.72 -3.02 8.23
CA GLN A 59 -1.09 -4.31 7.96
C GLN A 59 0.41 -4.18 7.70
N MET A 60 0.85 -3.18 6.92
CA MET A 60 2.28 -2.90 6.74
C MET A 60 2.98 -2.60 8.08
N HIS A 61 2.35 -1.79 8.93
CA HIS A 61 2.88 -1.48 10.26
C HIS A 61 2.94 -2.71 11.17
N ALA A 62 1.87 -3.51 11.20
CA ALA A 62 1.83 -4.77 11.97
C ALA A 62 2.87 -5.79 11.47
N GLY A 63 3.18 -5.78 10.16
CA GLY A 63 4.26 -6.55 9.56
C GLY A 63 5.68 -5.99 9.78
N GLY A 64 5.84 -4.97 10.64
CA GLY A 64 7.14 -4.41 11.01
C GLY A 64 7.74 -3.42 10.02
N LEU A 65 6.99 -2.98 9.00
CA LEU A 65 7.50 -1.98 8.06
C LEU A 65 7.70 -0.64 8.76
N ALA A 66 8.90 -0.06 8.61
CA ALA A 66 9.24 1.20 9.25
C ALA A 66 8.26 2.33 8.86
N PRO A 67 7.91 3.26 9.78
CA PRO A 67 6.97 4.35 9.50
C PRO A 67 7.35 5.21 8.28
N ARG A 68 8.64 5.42 8.05
CA ARG A 68 9.16 6.16 6.89
C ARG A 68 8.86 5.44 5.57
N SER A 69 8.99 4.11 5.56
CA SER A 69 8.67 3.29 4.39
C SER A 69 7.17 3.25 4.12
N ILE A 70 6.34 3.20 5.16
CA ILE A 70 4.87 3.33 5.03
C ILE A 70 4.49 4.70 4.46
N ALA A 71 5.11 5.77 4.95
CA ALA A 71 4.88 7.11 4.44
C ALA A 71 5.26 7.23 2.95
N LEU A 72 6.36 6.60 2.53
CA LEU A 72 6.76 6.53 1.13
C LEU A 72 5.74 5.76 0.29
N ALA A 73 5.28 4.60 0.75
CA ALA A 73 4.26 3.82 0.06
C ALA A 73 2.97 4.63 -0.12
N LEU A 74 2.47 5.24 0.96
CA LEU A 74 1.30 6.12 0.90
C LEU A 74 1.52 7.31 -0.03
N SER A 75 2.74 7.85 -0.12
CA SER A 75 3.05 8.93 -1.07
C SER A 75 2.96 8.47 -2.52
N ALA A 76 3.55 7.33 -2.85
CA ALA A 76 3.47 6.74 -4.18
C ALA A 76 2.01 6.46 -4.58
N TRP A 77 1.23 5.86 -3.67
CA TRP A 77 -0.19 5.57 -3.92
C TRP A 77 -1.00 6.85 -4.12
N ARG A 78 -0.75 7.90 -3.32
CA ARG A 78 -1.43 9.19 -3.47
C ARG A 78 -1.19 9.80 -4.86
N GLY A 79 0.04 9.70 -5.36
CA GLY A 79 0.41 10.12 -6.72
C GLY A 79 -0.33 9.31 -7.79
N PHE A 80 -0.35 7.98 -7.64
CA PHE A 80 -1.05 7.06 -8.54
C PHE A 80 -2.55 7.35 -8.62
N TYR A 81 -3.27 7.39 -7.50
CA TYR A 81 -4.71 7.70 -7.50
C TYR A 81 -5.02 9.13 -7.91
N GLY A 82 -4.09 10.07 -7.69
CA GLY A 82 -4.20 11.42 -8.23
C GLY A 82 -4.09 11.45 -9.76
N TRP A 83 -3.22 10.62 -10.33
CA TRP A 83 -3.11 10.44 -11.78
C TRP A 83 -4.34 9.73 -12.35
N LEU A 84 -4.81 8.65 -11.74
CA LEU A 84 -6.07 7.99 -12.15
C LEU A 84 -7.26 8.95 -12.17
N GLY A 85 -7.35 9.87 -11.21
CA GLY A 85 -8.40 10.89 -11.20
C GLY A 85 -8.32 11.86 -12.39
N ARG A 86 -7.11 12.21 -12.84
CA ARG A 86 -6.90 13.03 -14.05
C ARG A 86 -7.32 12.28 -15.33
N GLU A 87 -7.06 10.97 -15.36
CA GLU A 87 -7.51 10.06 -16.42
C GLU A 87 -9.01 9.71 -16.31
N ARG A 88 -9.73 10.25 -15.33
CA ARG A 88 -11.16 9.99 -15.05
C ARG A 88 -11.48 8.51 -14.78
N LEU A 89 -10.50 7.76 -14.29
CA LEU A 89 -10.64 6.33 -13.98
C LEU A 89 -11.14 6.07 -12.55
N VAL A 90 -11.05 7.07 -11.68
CA VAL A 90 -11.59 7.06 -10.32
C VAL A 90 -12.23 8.40 -10.00
N ALA A 91 -13.29 8.40 -9.19
CA ALA A 91 -14.01 9.62 -8.81
C ALA A 91 -13.26 10.45 -7.76
N ALA A 92 -12.49 9.79 -6.90
CA ALA A 92 -11.75 10.44 -5.81
C ALA A 92 -10.47 9.67 -5.48
N ASN A 93 -9.51 10.35 -4.85
CA ASN A 93 -8.29 9.71 -4.37
C ASN A 93 -8.52 9.10 -2.97
N PRO A 94 -8.56 7.75 -2.83
CA PRO A 94 -8.81 7.09 -1.54
C PRO A 94 -7.67 7.26 -0.53
N VAL A 95 -6.51 7.79 -0.96
CA VAL A 95 -5.31 7.95 -0.12
C VAL A 95 -5.19 9.37 0.46
N ALA A 96 -5.98 10.33 -0.03
CA ALA A 96 -5.82 11.76 0.29
C ALA A 96 -5.82 12.08 1.80
N GLY A 97 -6.63 11.36 2.59
CA GLY A 97 -6.75 11.55 4.05
C GLY A 97 -5.98 10.53 4.89
N VAL A 98 -5.18 9.64 4.29
CA VAL A 98 -4.52 8.55 5.03
C VAL A 98 -3.09 8.94 5.41
N ARG A 99 -2.79 8.83 6.71
CA ARG A 99 -1.46 9.07 7.29
C ARG A 99 -0.84 7.74 7.70
N ALA A 100 0.49 7.68 7.70
CA ALA A 100 1.21 6.54 8.25
C ALA A 100 0.84 6.39 9.74
N PRO A 101 0.66 5.16 10.24
CA PRO A 101 0.38 4.93 11.64
C PRO A 101 1.49 5.57 12.49
N ARG A 102 1.09 6.31 13.52
CA ARG A 102 2.00 6.68 14.61
C ARG A 102 2.04 5.49 15.57
N ALA A 103 3.20 5.18 16.14
CA ALA A 103 3.37 4.09 17.09
C ALA A 103 2.35 4.15 18.26
N PRO A 104 2.13 3.01 18.94
CA PRO A 104 0.99 2.14 18.74
C PRO A 104 -0.33 2.77 19.19
N GLN A 105 -1.33 2.74 18.31
CA GLN A 105 -2.73 2.81 18.74
C GLN A 105 -3.31 1.42 18.51
N PRO A 106 -3.98 0.80 19.51
CA PRO A 106 -4.57 -0.52 19.35
C PRO A 106 -5.52 -0.47 18.15
N LEU A 107 -5.33 -1.38 17.19
CA LEU A 107 -6.25 -1.52 16.08
C LEU A 107 -7.67 -1.75 16.65
N PRO A 108 -8.71 -1.12 16.09
CA PRO A 108 -10.08 -1.38 16.51
C PRO A 108 -10.40 -2.87 16.34
N LYS A 109 -11.09 -3.43 17.34
CA LYS A 109 -11.44 -4.84 17.60
C LYS A 109 -12.17 -5.63 16.48
N ALA A 110 -12.11 -5.21 15.21
CA ALA A 110 -12.85 -5.82 14.10
C ALA A 110 -12.00 -6.71 13.16
N LEU A 111 -10.78 -7.11 13.55
CA LEU A 111 -9.98 -8.10 12.82
C LEU A 111 -9.52 -9.22 13.75
N SER A 112 -10.45 -9.78 14.53
CA SER A 112 -10.29 -11.13 15.06
C SER A 112 -10.88 -12.10 14.03
N VAL A 113 -10.03 -12.57 13.10
CA VAL A 113 -10.18 -13.92 12.58
C VAL A 113 -8.83 -14.58 12.79
N ASP A 114 -8.85 -15.51 13.72
CA ASP A 114 -7.76 -16.36 14.13
C ASP A 114 -7.05 -17.02 12.94
N HIS A 115 -5.72 -17.07 13.03
CA HIS A 115 -4.99 -18.32 13.21
C HIS A 115 -3.53 -17.97 13.53
N ALA A 116 -3.31 -17.62 14.80
CA ALA A 116 -2.01 -17.81 15.43
C ALA A 116 -1.95 -19.27 15.90
N VAL A 117 -1.31 -20.14 15.12
CA VAL A 117 -0.75 -21.37 15.70
C VAL A 117 0.68 -21.04 16.08
N ALA A 118 0.84 -20.67 17.35
CA ALA A 118 2.12 -20.64 18.03
C ALA A 118 2.13 -21.74 19.09
N LEU A 119 3.05 -22.69 18.96
CA LEU A 119 3.56 -23.53 20.06
C LEU A 119 4.80 -24.30 19.56
N VAL A 120 5.90 -24.52 20.28
CA VAL A 120 6.75 -23.79 21.25
C VAL A 120 7.91 -24.76 21.54
N ALA A 121 9.13 -24.22 21.72
CA ALA A 121 10.26 -24.71 22.52
C ALA A 121 10.66 -26.20 22.56
N HIS A 122 11.96 -26.48 22.42
CA HIS A 122 12.81 -26.69 23.60
C HIS A 122 14.31 -26.44 23.30
N ARG A 123 14.96 -25.88 24.31
CA ARG A 123 16.38 -25.61 24.50
C ARG A 123 17.19 -26.91 24.69
N SER A 124 18.49 -26.80 24.38
CA SER A 124 19.65 -27.56 24.90
C SER A 124 20.10 -28.81 24.13
N ALA A 125 21.32 -28.73 23.58
CA ALA A 125 22.40 -29.65 23.89
C ALA A 125 23.70 -28.84 23.93
#